data_AF-A0A838UGV3-F1
#
_entry.id   AF-A0A838UGV3-F1
#
_cell.length_a   1.000
_cell.length_b   1.000
_cell.length_c   1.000
_cell.angle_alpha   90.00
_cell.angle_beta   90.00
_cell.angle_gamma   90.00
#
_symmetry.space_group_name_H-M   'P 1'
#
loop_
_entity.id
_entity.type
_entity.pdbx_description
1 polymer ?
#
loop_
_entity_poly.entity_id
_entity_poly.type
_entity_poly.pdbx_seq_one_letter_code
_entity_poly.pdbx_strand_id
1 'polypeptide(L)'
;MTPSGAEGPPVFLGVSASLTGRRWRERPADPAVTRDHQARFGLSEPLARALASRGIEADGGEDFLRPTLKALFPDPSTFADMDRAARVLVDALQSDRPVTVFADYDVDGAASAAQLVRWFRHMGKALPIYVPDRLTEGYGPSPAA
;
A
#
# COMPACT_ATOMS: atom_id res chain seq x y z
N MET A 1 28.97 3.65 44.36
CA MET A 1 27.75 4.25 43.80
C MET A 1 27.80 4.02 42.29
N THR A 2 27.37 2.84 41.85
CA THR A 2 27.35 2.44 40.43
C THR A 2 26.22 3.18 39.72
N PRO A 3 26.42 3.76 38.53
CA PRO A 3 25.37 4.50 37.86
C PRO A 3 24.28 3.52 37.42
N SER A 4 23.04 3.83 37.81
CA SER A 4 21.82 3.16 37.37
C SER A 4 21.73 3.25 35.84
N GLY A 5 22.07 2.17 35.16
CA GLY A 5 21.83 2.03 33.73
C GLY A 5 20.33 2.10 33.47
N ALA A 6 19.89 3.00 32.60
CA ALA A 6 18.49 3.13 32.23
C ALA A 6 17.96 1.77 31.75
N GLU A 7 17.03 1.19 32.50
CA GLU A 7 16.34 -0.04 32.11
C GLU A 7 15.63 0.20 30.79
N GLY A 8 16.08 -0.49 29.73
CA GLY A 8 15.36 -0.50 28.46
C GLY A 8 13.94 -1.06 28.64
N PRO A 9 13.01 -0.76 27.72
CA PRO A 9 11.60 -1.19 27.80
C PRO A 9 11.51 -2.70 28.07
N PRO A 10 10.52 -3.27 28.76
CA PRO A 10 10.53 -4.70 29.16
C PRO A 10 10.83 -5.66 27.99
N VAL A 11 11.57 -6.75 28.27
CA VAL A 11 11.81 -7.83 27.29
C VAL A 11 10.53 -8.66 27.15
N PHE A 12 10.09 -8.87 25.91
CA PHE A 12 8.92 -9.71 25.68
C PHE A 12 9.30 -11.19 25.81
N LEU A 13 8.50 -11.96 26.57
CA LEU A 13 8.71 -13.39 26.82
C LEU A 13 10.10 -13.74 27.38
N GLY A 14 10.76 -12.81 28.08
CA GLY A 14 12.11 -13.02 28.62
C GLY A 14 13.23 -13.07 27.57
N VAL A 15 12.94 -12.80 26.29
CA VAL A 15 13.92 -12.89 25.21
C VAL A 15 14.67 -11.56 25.05
N SER A 16 15.76 -11.43 25.79
CA SER A 16 16.68 -10.27 25.69
C SER A 16 17.52 -10.27 24.42
N ALA A 17 17.85 -11.46 23.89
CA ALA A 17 18.55 -11.65 22.63
C ALA A 17 18.05 -12.91 21.92
N SER A 18 17.57 -12.75 20.68
CA SER A 18 17.26 -13.87 19.77
C SER A 18 18.53 -14.55 19.27
N LEU A 19 18.37 -15.62 18.49
CA LEU A 19 19.47 -16.28 17.77
C LEU A 19 20.30 -15.31 16.91
N THR A 20 19.68 -14.23 16.40
CA THR A 20 20.34 -13.18 15.59
C THR A 20 20.68 -11.93 16.39
N GLY A 21 20.66 -12.00 17.73
CA GLY A 21 20.98 -10.88 18.62
C GLY A 21 19.89 -9.80 18.72
N ARG A 22 18.67 -10.08 18.27
CA ARG A 22 17.56 -9.12 18.31
C ARG A 22 16.76 -9.24 19.60
N ARG A 23 16.51 -8.12 20.27
CA ARG A 23 15.69 -8.05 21.48
C ARG A 23 14.21 -8.13 21.14
N TRP A 24 13.46 -8.99 21.83
CA TRP A 24 12.02 -9.07 21.63
C TRP A 24 11.33 -7.95 22.42
N ARG A 25 10.39 -7.28 21.75
CA ARG A 25 9.60 -6.19 22.30
C ARG A 25 8.16 -6.43 21.95
N GLU A 26 7.28 -6.22 22.93
CA GLU A 26 5.86 -6.20 22.66
C GLU A 26 5.52 -4.93 21.90
N ARG A 27 4.67 -5.05 20.88
CA ARG A 27 4.10 -3.89 20.22
C ARG A 27 3.02 -3.33 21.14
N PRO A 28 3.09 -2.05 21.56
CA PRO A 28 2.08 -1.49 22.44
C PRO A 28 0.71 -1.49 21.76
N ALA A 29 -0.33 -1.72 22.55
CA ALA A 29 -1.73 -1.68 22.15
C ALA A 29 -2.54 -1.13 23.30
N ASP A 30 -3.48 -0.22 23.05
CA ASP A 30 -4.39 0.25 24.08
C ASP A 30 -5.33 -0.90 24.51
N PRO A 31 -5.33 -1.30 25.79
CA PRO A 31 -6.21 -2.36 26.27
C PRO A 31 -7.70 -2.02 26.13
N ALA A 32 -8.09 -0.75 26.19
CA ALA A 32 -9.47 -0.31 25.98
C ALA A 32 -9.88 -0.52 24.52
N VAL A 33 -9.08 -0.01 23.57
CA VAL A 33 -9.32 -0.21 22.13
C VAL A 33 -9.34 -1.71 21.78
N THR A 34 -8.46 -2.50 22.41
CA THR A 34 -8.44 -3.97 22.24
C THR A 34 -9.74 -4.62 22.74
N ARG A 35 -10.29 -4.21 23.88
CA ARG A 35 -11.57 -4.75 24.38
C ARG A 35 -12.73 -4.31 23.48
N ASP A 36 -12.72 -3.07 23.01
CA ASP A 36 -13.74 -2.55 22.10
C ASP A 36 -13.77 -3.35 20.80
N HIS A 37 -12.60 -3.65 20.22
CA HIS A 37 -12.51 -4.50 19.02
C HIS A 37 -13.07 -5.91 19.25
N GLN A 38 -12.80 -6.54 20.40
CA GLN A 38 -13.39 -7.84 20.74
C GLN A 38 -14.91 -7.77 20.81
N ALA A 39 -15.44 -6.75 21.50
CA ALA A 39 -16.87 -6.59 21.71
C ALA A 39 -17.62 -6.24 20.41
N ARG A 40 -17.10 -5.30 19.62
CA ARG A 40 -17.76 -4.80 18.40
C ARG A 40 -17.69 -5.78 17.23
N PHE A 41 -16.54 -6.41 17.04
CA PHE A 41 -16.27 -7.23 15.85
C PHE A 41 -16.20 -8.73 16.15
N GLY A 42 -16.42 -9.14 17.41
CA GLY A 42 -16.37 -10.55 17.81
C GLY A 42 -14.98 -11.18 17.66
N LEU A 43 -13.92 -10.35 17.66
CA LEU A 43 -12.55 -10.82 17.47
C LEU A 43 -12.03 -11.52 18.72
N SER A 44 -11.14 -12.49 18.54
CA SER A 44 -10.34 -13.00 19.64
C SER A 44 -9.35 -11.93 20.11
N GLU A 45 -8.93 -12.04 21.38
CA GLU A 45 -7.99 -11.08 21.98
C GLU A 45 -6.73 -10.82 21.13
N PRO A 46 -6.04 -11.83 20.56
CA PRO A 46 -4.85 -11.58 19.74
C PRO A 46 -5.15 -10.79 18.46
N LEU A 47 -6.31 -11.03 17.83
CA LEU A 47 -6.73 -10.31 16.63
C LEU A 47 -7.11 -8.87 16.96
N ALA A 48 -7.86 -8.66 18.04
CA ALA A 48 -8.23 -7.33 18.51
C ALA A 48 -7.00 -6.51 18.93
N ARG A 49 -6.04 -7.12 19.64
CA ARG A 49 -4.76 -6.49 19.99
C ARG A 49 -3.95 -6.16 18.74
N ALA A 50 -3.99 -7.01 17.72
CA ALA A 50 -3.31 -6.76 16.45
C ALA A 50 -3.87 -5.52 15.72
N LEU A 51 -5.17 -5.25 15.80
CA LEU A 51 -5.78 -4.02 15.27
C LEU A 51 -5.38 -2.79 16.09
N ALA A 52 -5.57 -2.85 17.41
CA ALA A 52 -5.23 -1.73 18.30
C ALA A 52 -3.74 -1.35 18.19
N SER A 53 -2.85 -2.34 18.11
CA SER A 53 -1.40 -2.12 17.94
C SER A 53 -1.01 -1.49 16.60
N ARG A 54 -1.92 -1.45 15.61
CA ARG A 54 -1.74 -0.74 14.34
C ARG A 54 -2.28 0.69 14.38
N GLY A 55 -2.80 1.15 15.52
CA GLY A 55 -3.44 2.46 15.66
C GLY A 55 -4.84 2.50 15.03
N ILE A 56 -5.46 1.34 14.82
CA ILE A 56 -6.84 1.27 14.37
C ILE A 56 -7.75 1.44 15.58
N GLU A 57 -8.43 2.59 15.64
CA GLU A 57 -9.41 2.90 16.65
C GLU A 57 -10.71 2.10 16.46
N ALA A 58 -11.55 2.07 17.49
CA ALA A 58 -12.75 1.23 17.50
C ALA A 58 -13.79 1.62 16.43
N ASP A 59 -13.75 2.84 15.92
CA ASP A 59 -14.58 3.34 14.82
C ASP A 59 -14.02 2.96 13.43
N GLY A 60 -12.70 2.94 13.26
CA GLY A 60 -12.02 2.53 12.03
C GLY A 60 -11.90 1.01 11.82
N GLY A 61 -12.30 0.20 12.79
CA GLY A 61 -12.16 -1.25 12.74
C GLY A 61 -12.95 -1.92 11.61
N GLU A 62 -14.14 -1.43 11.29
CA GLU A 62 -14.99 -2.00 10.23
C GLU A 62 -14.33 -1.83 8.85
N ASP A 63 -13.89 -0.61 8.52
CA ASP A 63 -13.23 -0.32 7.25
C ASP A 63 -11.90 -1.06 7.10
N PHE A 64 -11.19 -1.31 8.21
CA PHE A 64 -9.96 -2.10 8.20
C PHE A 64 -10.23 -3.59 7.92
N LEU A 65 -11.25 -4.16 8.56
CA LEU A 65 -11.58 -5.59 8.42
C LEU A 65 -12.35 -5.91 7.14
N ARG A 66 -13.16 -4.97 6.66
CA ARG A 66 -14.05 -5.10 5.50
C ARG A 66 -13.89 -3.89 4.58
N PRO A 67 -12.68 -3.70 4.02
CA PRO A 67 -12.41 -2.55 3.17
C PRO A 67 -13.30 -2.56 1.93
N THR A 68 -13.92 -1.42 1.62
CA THR A 68 -14.62 -1.22 0.36
C THR A 68 -14.00 -0.06 -0.40
N LEU A 69 -13.99 -0.13 -1.73
CA LEU A 69 -13.52 0.98 -2.56
C LEU A 69 -14.32 2.26 -2.26
N LYS A 70 -15.63 2.14 -2.04
CA LYS A 70 -16.49 3.30 -1.74
C LYS A 70 -16.11 4.01 -0.44
N ALA A 71 -15.71 3.26 0.59
CA ALA A 71 -15.35 3.83 1.89
C ALA A 71 -13.93 4.40 1.91
N LEU A 72 -13.00 3.73 1.20
CA LEU A 72 -11.57 3.98 1.36
C LEU A 72 -10.91 4.70 0.19
N PHE A 73 -11.53 4.69 -1.00
CA PHE A 73 -10.94 5.33 -2.17
C PHE A 73 -11.29 6.83 -2.13
N PRO A 74 -10.31 7.73 -1.96
CA PRO A 74 -10.58 9.16 -2.02
C PRO A 74 -11.02 9.53 -3.44
N ASP A 75 -11.59 10.74 -3.57
CA ASP A 75 -11.87 11.30 -4.88
C ASP A 75 -10.58 11.30 -5.73
N PRO A 76 -10.54 10.59 -6.88
CA PRO A 76 -9.36 10.56 -7.73
C PRO A 76 -8.89 11.95 -8.15
N SER A 77 -9.80 12.92 -8.26
CA SER A 77 -9.47 14.30 -8.65
C SER A 77 -8.59 15.03 -7.60
N THR A 78 -8.44 14.47 -6.40
CA THR A 78 -7.51 14.99 -5.38
C THR A 78 -6.05 14.67 -5.66
N PHE A 79 -5.76 13.70 -6.52
CA PHE A 79 -4.39 13.41 -6.94
C PHE A 79 -3.87 14.53 -7.85
N ALA A 80 -2.61 14.91 -7.65
CA ALA A 80 -1.97 15.94 -8.46
C ALA A 80 -2.11 15.61 -9.95
N ASP A 81 -2.60 16.57 -10.73
CA ASP A 81 -2.83 16.47 -12.18
C ASP A 81 -3.73 15.32 -12.67
N MET A 82 -4.50 14.65 -11.80
CA MET A 82 -5.33 13.51 -12.22
C MET A 82 -6.34 13.86 -13.32
N ASP A 83 -7.09 14.95 -13.14
CA ASP A 83 -8.05 15.41 -14.15
C ASP A 83 -7.39 15.80 -15.46
N ARG A 84 -6.15 16.30 -15.39
CA ARG A 84 -5.36 16.62 -16.58
C ARG A 84 -4.90 15.34 -17.28
N ALA A 85 -4.38 14.37 -16.55
CA ALA A 85 -3.96 13.07 -17.08
C ALA A 85 -5.12 12.33 -17.75
N ALA A 86 -6.29 12.29 -17.10
CA ALA A 86 -7.50 11.68 -17.65
C ALA A 86 -7.93 12.36 -18.97
N ARG A 87 -7.94 13.69 -19.02
CA ARG A 87 -8.23 14.45 -20.25
C ARG A 87 -7.24 14.14 -21.37
N VAL A 88 -5.94 14.12 -21.09
CA VAL A 88 -4.92 13.78 -22.09
C VAL A 88 -5.17 12.42 -22.73
N LEU A 89 -5.52 11.40 -21.93
CA LEU A 89 -5.82 10.06 -22.42
C LEU A 89 -7.10 10.02 -23.26
N VAL A 90 -8.18 10.65 -22.79
CA VAL A 90 -9.46 10.69 -23.51
C VAL A 90 -9.32 11.47 -24.82
N ASP A 91 -8.64 12.62 -24.82
CA ASP A 91 -8.41 13.41 -26.01
C ASP A 91 -7.55 12.66 -27.04
N ALA A 92 -6.54 11.91 -26.58
CA ALA A 92 -5.71 11.08 -27.45
C ALA A 92 -6.50 9.93 -28.08
N LEU A 93 -7.38 9.29 -27.29
CA LEU A 93 -8.28 8.25 -27.77
C LEU A 93 -9.26 8.81 -28.82
N GLN A 94 -9.92 9.93 -28.55
CA GLN A 94 -10.90 10.55 -29.44
C GLN A 94 -10.28 11.06 -30.74
N SER A 95 -9.08 11.64 -30.65
CA SER A 95 -8.36 12.21 -31.81
C SER A 95 -7.53 11.18 -32.59
N ASP A 96 -7.60 9.90 -32.22
CA ASP A 96 -6.80 8.81 -32.80
C ASP A 96 -5.29 9.10 -32.84
N ARG A 97 -4.79 9.76 -31.79
CA ARG A 97 -3.36 10.03 -31.67
C ARG A 97 -2.62 8.73 -31.34
N PRO A 98 -1.41 8.50 -31.87
CA PRO A 98 -0.57 7.40 -31.43
C PRO A 98 -0.31 7.50 -29.92
N VAL A 99 -0.58 6.42 -29.19
CA VAL A 99 -0.32 6.32 -27.75
C VAL A 99 0.44 5.02 -27.49
N THR A 100 1.46 5.09 -26.64
CA THR A 100 2.18 3.93 -26.10
C THR A 100 2.28 4.09 -24.60
N VAL A 101 2.11 3.01 -23.85
CA VAL A 101 2.39 3.00 -22.41
C VAL A 101 3.85 2.62 -22.21
N PHE A 102 4.62 3.52 -21.61
CA PHE A 102 5.91 3.20 -21.03
C PHE A 102 5.67 2.68 -19.62
N ALA A 103 5.93 1.40 -19.39
CA ALA A 103 5.66 0.72 -18.13
C ALA A 103 6.96 0.36 -17.41
N ASP A 104 6.92 0.30 -16.08
CA ASP A 104 8.02 -0.29 -15.32
C ASP A 104 7.94 -1.82 -15.32
N TYR A 105 9.07 -2.48 -15.09
CA TYR A 105 9.18 -3.96 -15.16
C TYR A 105 8.66 -4.66 -13.90
N ASP A 106 8.41 -3.92 -12.81
CA ASP A 106 7.89 -4.51 -11.59
C ASP A 106 6.40 -4.86 -11.68
N VAL A 107 5.88 -5.53 -10.64
CA VAL A 107 4.50 -6.02 -10.64
C VAL A 107 3.48 -4.87 -10.67
N ASP A 108 3.80 -3.73 -10.06
CA ASP A 108 2.90 -2.57 -10.05
C ASP A 108 2.86 -1.91 -11.45
N GLY A 109 4.03 -1.69 -12.05
CA GLY A 109 4.16 -1.16 -13.41
C GLY A 109 3.43 -2.03 -14.44
N ALA A 110 3.65 -3.35 -14.39
CA ALA A 110 2.98 -4.29 -15.29
C ALA A 110 1.46 -4.33 -15.08
N ALA A 111 0.98 -4.34 -13.83
CA ALA A 111 -0.44 -4.36 -13.52
C ALA A 111 -1.14 -3.06 -13.94
N SER A 112 -0.51 -1.91 -13.71
CA SER A 112 -1.01 -0.59 -14.10
C SER A 112 -1.09 -0.45 -15.63
N ALA A 113 -0.06 -0.87 -16.36
CA ALA A 113 -0.07 -0.88 -17.81
C ALA A 113 -1.16 -1.79 -18.39
N ALA A 114 -1.33 -2.99 -17.81
CA ALA A 114 -2.37 -3.92 -18.22
C ALA A 114 -3.78 -3.33 -18.05
N GLN A 115 -4.02 -2.54 -16.99
CA GLN A 115 -5.30 -1.84 -16.80
C GLN A 115 -5.59 -0.86 -17.93
N LEU A 116 -4.62 -0.02 -18.30
CA LEU A 116 -4.75 0.92 -19.43
C LEU A 116 -4.99 0.19 -20.75
N VAL A 117 -4.24 -0.88 -21.02
CA VAL A 117 -4.44 -1.68 -22.25
C VAL A 117 -5.82 -2.32 -22.31
N ARG A 118 -6.33 -2.85 -21.19
CA ARG A 118 -7.68 -3.42 -21.12
C ARG A 118 -8.74 -2.34 -21.37
N TRP A 119 -8.55 -1.15 -20.81
CA TRP A 119 -9.45 -0.02 -21.03
C TRP A 119 -9.44 0.44 -22.49
N PHE A 120 -8.26 0.65 -23.11
CA PHE A 120 -8.16 1.00 -24.54
C PHE A 120 -8.82 -0.06 -25.43
N ARG A 121 -8.60 -1.35 -25.13
CA ARG A 121 -9.25 -2.46 -25.86
C ARG A 121 -10.77 -2.41 -25.75
N HIS A 122 -11.29 -2.09 -24.56
CA HIS A 122 -12.73 -1.90 -24.36
C HIS A 122 -13.28 -0.72 -25.19
N MET A 123 -12.45 0.30 -25.40
CA MET A 123 -12.75 1.42 -26.31
C MET A 123 -12.47 1.11 -27.79
N GLY A 124 -12.18 -0.14 -28.14
CA GLY A 124 -11.95 -0.58 -29.52
C GLY A 124 -10.58 -0.23 -30.09
N LYS A 125 -9.61 0.17 -29.26
CA LYS A 125 -8.26 0.55 -29.69
C LYS A 125 -7.19 -0.36 -29.10
N ALA A 126 -6.12 -0.58 -29.88
CA ALA A 126 -4.91 -1.20 -29.35
C ALA A 126 -4.05 -0.14 -28.66
N LEU A 127 -3.38 -0.54 -27.58
CA LEU A 127 -2.43 0.30 -26.86
C LEU A 127 -1.12 -0.48 -26.72
N PRO A 128 -0.10 -0.16 -27.54
CA PRO A 128 1.25 -0.68 -27.38
C PRO A 128 1.80 -0.41 -25.97
N ILE A 129 2.59 -1.35 -25.47
CA ILE A 129 3.34 -1.21 -24.22
C ILE A 129 4.82 -1.38 -24.54
N TYR A 130 5.65 -0.54 -23.93
CA TYR A 130 7.08 -0.73 -23.85
C TYR A 130 7.47 -0.90 -22.38
N VAL A 131 8.27 -1.92 -22.08
CA VAL A 131 8.83 -2.21 -20.76
C VAL A 131 10.35 -2.28 -20.93
N PRO A 132 11.13 -1.44 -20.24
CA PRO A 132 12.58 -1.42 -20.40
C PRO A 132 13.21 -2.68 -19.81
N ASP A 133 14.32 -3.12 -20.42
CA ASP A 133 15.19 -4.13 -19.86
C ASP A 133 15.97 -3.54 -18.67
N ARG A 134 15.71 -4.08 -17.49
CA ARG A 134 16.31 -3.59 -16.24
C ARG A 134 17.84 -3.64 -16.24
N LEU A 135 18.44 -4.62 -16.92
CA LEU A 135 19.89 -4.83 -16.91
C LEU A 135 20.59 -3.92 -17.90
N THR A 136 19.99 -3.68 -19.08
CA THR A 136 20.63 -2.92 -20.15
C THR A 136 20.19 -1.46 -20.22
N GLU A 137 18.94 -1.16 -19.88
CA GLU A 137 18.33 0.17 -20.02
C GLU A 137 18.07 0.85 -18.66
N GLY A 138 18.07 0.08 -17.56
CA GLY A 138 17.94 0.61 -16.20
C GLY A 138 16.49 0.73 -15.72
N TYR A 139 16.20 1.70 -14.85
CA TYR A 139 14.90 1.84 -14.19
C TYR A 139 14.07 2.98 -14.78
N GLY A 140 12.82 2.69 -15.16
CA GLY A 140 11.87 3.68 -15.63
C GLY A 140 12.31 4.40 -16.93
N PRO A 141 11.77 5.59 -17.20
CA PRO A 141 12.18 6.41 -18.35
C PRO A 141 13.63 6.87 -18.17
N SER A 142 14.55 6.15 -18.81
CA SER A 142 15.98 6.44 -18.79
C SER A 142 16.44 6.88 -20.18
N PRO A 143 17.61 7.54 -20.31
CA PRO A 143 18.14 7.91 -21.63
C PRO A 143 18.41 6.73 -22.57
N ALA A 144 18.54 5.52 -22.03
CA ALA A 144 18.79 4.30 -22.79
C ALA A 144 17.50 3.56 -23.19
N ALA A 145 16.35 4.01 -22.67
CA ALA A 145 15.03 3.43 -22.88
C ALA A 145 14.17 4.25 -23.87
#